data_AF-A0A0L8KT20-F1
#
_entry.id   AF-A0A0L8KT20-F1
#
_cell.length_a   1.000
_cell.length_b   1.000
_cell.length_c   1.000
_cell.angle_alpha   90.00
_cell.angle_beta   90.00
_cell.angle_gamma   90.00
#
_symmetry.space_group_name_H-M   'P 1'
#
loop_
_entity.id
_entity.type
_entity.pdbx_description
1 polymer ?
#
loop_
_entity_poly.entity_id
_entity_poly.type
_entity_poly.pdbx_seq_one_letter_code
_entity_poly.pdbx_strand_id
1 'polypeptide(L)'
;MSTPARRYPYVGPPELRAAAGPHTAARVLRDTADLDVWLSGRGAAESGEPFTFVVAPDGLLRLAPRRSEHVACAGGGEVLAAGEMGFDRAFGRWTVREVTNQSTGYCPDLGSWHAVARALDGLGVEHPGGFTHEVVFRRCERCHECSVVREGDFVCVFCGSDLPSAWNIAS
;
A
#
# COMPACT_ATOMS: atom_id res chain seq x y z
N MET A 1 -24.72 -2.46 -5.05
CA MET A 1 -23.78 -3.46 -5.62
C MET A 1 -22.41 -2.78 -5.68
N SER A 2 -21.45 -3.24 -4.89
CA SER A 2 -20.10 -2.64 -4.89
C SER A 2 -19.33 -3.12 -6.13
N THR A 3 -18.77 -2.19 -6.89
CA THR A 3 -17.87 -2.50 -8.01
C THR A 3 -16.70 -3.35 -7.50
N PRO A 4 -16.31 -4.43 -8.19
CA PRO A 4 -15.16 -5.23 -7.80
C PRO A 4 -13.91 -4.34 -7.72
N ALA A 5 -13.14 -4.50 -6.64
CA ALA A 5 -11.94 -3.70 -6.43
C ALA A 5 -10.91 -3.95 -7.55
N ARG A 6 -10.31 -2.87 -8.06
CA ARG A 6 -9.21 -2.94 -9.02
C ARG A 6 -8.05 -3.72 -8.42
N ARG A 7 -7.45 -4.61 -9.21
CA ARG A 7 -6.20 -5.31 -8.86
C ARG A 7 -5.02 -4.60 -9.47
N TYR A 8 -3.93 -4.55 -8.72
CA TYR A 8 -2.68 -3.92 -9.12
C TYR A 8 -1.61 -5.01 -9.25
N PRO A 9 -1.16 -5.32 -10.49
CA PRO A 9 -0.03 -6.21 -10.69
C PRO A 9 1.27 -5.51 -10.27
N TYR A 10 2.28 -6.31 -9.97
CA TYR A 10 3.62 -5.78 -9.73
C TYR A 10 4.25 -5.33 -11.05
N VAL A 11 4.72 -4.08 -11.09
CA VAL A 11 5.34 -3.41 -12.25
C VAL A 11 6.78 -2.98 -12.00
N GLY A 12 7.31 -3.24 -10.81
CA GLY A 12 8.69 -2.93 -10.46
C GLY A 12 9.71 -3.92 -11.05
N PRO A 13 10.98 -3.82 -10.65
CA PRO A 13 12.05 -4.67 -11.14
C PRO A 13 11.79 -6.18 -10.90
N PRO A 14 11.93 -7.05 -11.91
CA PRO A 14 11.61 -8.47 -11.81
C PRO A 14 12.45 -9.23 -10.78
N GLU A 15 13.68 -8.79 -10.52
CA GLU A 15 14.59 -9.37 -9.52
C GLU A 15 14.03 -9.28 -8.10
N LEU A 16 13.35 -8.19 -7.75
CA LEU A 16 12.71 -8.05 -6.44
C LEU A 16 11.51 -9.00 -6.31
N ARG A 17 10.78 -9.23 -7.41
CA ARG A 17 9.72 -10.24 -7.46
C ARG A 17 10.27 -11.66 -7.35
N ALA A 18 11.39 -11.95 -7.99
CA ALA A 18 12.05 -13.25 -7.90
C ALA A 18 12.60 -13.52 -6.48
N ALA A 19 13.06 -12.47 -5.79
CA ALA A 19 13.51 -12.53 -4.40
C ALA A 19 12.36 -12.66 -3.38
N ALA A 20 11.11 -12.35 -3.77
CA ALA A 20 9.92 -12.50 -2.92
C ALA A 20 9.58 -13.98 -2.69
N GLY A 21 10.32 -14.63 -1.80
CA GLY A 21 10.12 -16.02 -1.39
C GLY A 21 9.21 -16.18 -0.18
N PRO A 22 8.73 -17.41 0.11
CA PRO A 22 7.83 -17.70 1.24
C PRO A 22 8.36 -17.30 2.62
N HIS A 23 9.69 -17.12 2.75
CA HIS A 23 10.37 -16.80 4.02
C HIS A 23 10.48 -15.29 4.30
N THR A 24 10.05 -14.43 3.35
CA THR A 24 9.92 -12.98 3.54
C THR A 24 8.51 -12.58 4.01
N ALA A 25 7.83 -13.51 4.69
CA ALA A 25 6.39 -13.45 4.92
C ALA A 25 5.99 -12.25 5.79
N ALA A 26 5.21 -11.37 5.19
CA ALA A 26 4.41 -10.43 5.94
C ALA A 26 3.49 -11.14 6.95
N ARG A 27 3.20 -10.44 8.04
CA ARG A 27 2.18 -10.85 8.98
C ARG A 27 0.81 -10.62 8.36
N VAL A 28 0.09 -11.70 8.09
CA VAL A 28 -1.33 -11.66 7.73
C VAL A 28 -2.16 -11.39 8.98
N LEU A 29 -3.00 -10.36 8.92
CA LEU A 29 -3.93 -9.98 10.00
C LEU A 29 -5.33 -10.49 9.68
N ARG A 30 -5.89 -11.31 10.57
CA ARG A 30 -7.27 -11.83 10.49
C ARG A 30 -8.22 -11.13 11.43
N ASP A 31 -7.71 -10.61 12.54
CA ASP A 31 -8.45 -9.90 13.55
C ASP A 31 -7.55 -8.88 14.28
N THR A 32 -8.13 -8.13 15.21
CA THR A 32 -7.41 -7.14 16.02
C THR A 32 -6.35 -7.78 16.93
N ALA A 33 -6.52 -9.04 17.34
CA ALA A 33 -5.55 -9.72 18.21
C ALA A 33 -4.26 -10.05 17.43
N ASP A 34 -4.37 -10.41 16.15
CA ASP A 34 -3.20 -10.57 15.28
C ASP A 34 -2.37 -9.29 15.21
N LEU A 35 -3.02 -8.12 15.16
CA LEU A 35 -2.37 -6.80 15.15
C LEU A 35 -1.73 -6.50 16.51
N ASP A 36 -2.47 -6.73 17.59
CA ASP A 36 -2.01 -6.49 18.96
C ASP A 36 -0.74 -7.29 19.28
N VAL A 37 -0.73 -8.58 18.96
CA VAL A 37 0.43 -9.46 19.13
C VAL A 37 1.61 -8.97 18.29
N TRP A 38 1.35 -8.57 17.05
CA TRP A 38 2.41 -8.17 16.12
C TRP A 38 3.07 -6.84 16.49
N LEU A 39 2.29 -5.86 16.94
CA LEU A 39 2.81 -4.55 17.37
C LEU A 39 3.40 -4.58 18.78
N SER A 40 2.82 -5.35 19.70
CA SER A 40 3.33 -5.46 21.08
C SER A 40 4.64 -6.23 21.17
N GLY A 41 4.92 -7.11 20.20
CA GLY A 41 6.20 -7.82 20.09
C GLY A 41 7.35 -6.96 19.56
N ARG A 42 7.11 -5.69 19.22
CA ARG A 42 8.10 -4.77 18.63
C ARG A 42 8.54 -3.72 19.64
N GLY A 43 9.79 -3.27 19.52
CA GLY A 43 10.32 -2.19 20.36
C GLY A 43 9.65 -0.85 20.03
N ALA A 44 9.58 0.07 21.01
CA ALA A 44 8.91 1.36 20.83
C ALA A 44 9.42 2.18 19.63
N ALA A 45 10.72 2.10 19.31
CA ALA A 45 11.30 2.78 18.15
C ALA A 45 10.79 2.21 16.81
N GLU A 46 10.60 0.89 16.75
CA GLU A 46 10.10 0.21 15.55
C GLU A 46 8.59 0.44 15.38
N SER A 47 7.84 0.46 16.48
CA SER A 47 6.41 0.76 16.46
C SER A 47 6.08 2.21 16.09
N GLY A 48 7.04 3.12 16.23
CA GLY A 48 6.91 4.52 15.79
C GLY A 48 7.09 4.73 14.28
N GLU A 49 7.71 3.76 13.58
CA GLU A 49 7.95 3.82 12.14
C GLU A 49 6.72 3.30 11.35
N PRO A 50 6.35 3.92 10.21
CA PRO A 50 5.35 3.35 9.32
C PRO A 50 5.81 2.00 8.75
N PHE A 51 4.90 1.03 8.72
CA PHE A 51 5.10 -0.32 8.21
C PHE A 51 4.75 -0.43 6.73
N THR A 52 5.45 -1.32 6.02
CA THR A 52 5.04 -1.72 4.66
C THR A 52 3.74 -2.54 4.77
N PHE A 53 2.70 -2.15 4.04
CA PHE A 53 1.47 -2.93 3.99
C PHE A 53 1.06 -3.29 2.56
N VAL A 54 0.33 -4.39 2.44
CA VAL A 54 -0.50 -4.69 1.27
C VAL A 54 -1.87 -5.19 1.71
N VAL A 55 -2.90 -4.91 0.92
CA VAL A 55 -4.18 -5.62 0.99
C VAL A 55 -4.18 -6.64 -0.13
N ALA A 56 -4.18 -7.92 0.23
CA ALA A 56 -4.14 -9.00 -0.75
C ALA A 56 -5.53 -9.23 -1.40
N PRO A 57 -5.63 -10.02 -2.49
CA PRO A 57 -6.90 -10.29 -3.17
C PRO A 57 -7.94 -11.02 -2.32
N ASP A 58 -7.51 -11.66 -1.23
CA ASP A 58 -8.36 -12.25 -0.19
C ASP A 58 -9.00 -11.19 0.74
N GLY A 59 -8.65 -9.91 0.58
CA GLY A 59 -9.14 -8.79 1.38
C GLY A 59 -8.40 -8.61 2.72
N LEU A 60 -7.42 -9.45 3.02
CA LEU A 60 -6.68 -9.39 4.29
C LEU A 60 -5.54 -8.38 4.21
N LEU A 61 -5.36 -7.64 5.30
CA LEU A 61 -4.21 -6.76 5.49
C LEU A 61 -2.98 -7.61 5.84
N ARG A 62 -1.87 -7.34 5.16
CA ARG A 62 -0.57 -7.94 5.45
C ARG A 62 0.42 -6.84 5.78
N LEU A 63 1.16 -7.01 6.87
CA LEU A 63 2.14 -6.04 7.37
C LEU A 63 3.55 -6.61 7.37
N ALA A 64 4.51 -5.78 7.05
CA ALA A 64 5.94 -6.07 7.16
C ALA A 64 6.67 -4.87 7.78
N PRO A 65 7.85 -5.07 8.39
CA PRO A 65 8.68 -3.96 8.88
C PRO A 65 8.92 -2.90 7.80
N ARG A 66 9.20 -1.66 8.20
CA ARG A 66 9.55 -0.57 7.27
C ARG A 66 10.69 -1.00 6.34
N ARG A 67 10.69 -0.48 5.11
CA ARG A 67 11.68 -0.79 4.04
C ARG A 67 11.64 -2.24 3.54
N SER A 68 10.65 -3.03 3.96
CA SER A 68 10.35 -4.29 3.27
C SER A 68 9.76 -3.99 1.90
N GLU A 69 10.14 -4.78 0.90
CA GLU A 69 9.55 -4.70 -0.43
C GLU A 69 8.06 -5.06 -0.40
N HIS A 70 7.20 -4.26 -1.03
CA HIS A 70 5.77 -4.57 -1.12
C HIS A 70 5.53 -5.91 -1.82
N VAL A 71 6.36 -6.26 -2.81
CA VAL A 71 6.22 -7.52 -3.55
C VAL A 71 6.54 -8.73 -2.69
N ALA A 72 7.49 -8.60 -1.76
CA ALA A 72 7.73 -9.62 -0.74
C ALA A 72 6.54 -9.70 0.24
N CYS A 73 6.03 -8.55 0.68
CA CYS A 73 4.86 -8.47 1.55
C CYS A 73 3.59 -9.12 0.93
N ALA A 74 3.44 -9.01 -0.39
CA ALA A 74 2.37 -9.65 -1.16
C ALA A 74 2.62 -11.14 -1.46
N GLY A 75 3.82 -11.67 -1.22
CA GLY A 75 4.23 -13.00 -1.66
C GLY A 75 4.30 -13.13 -3.18
N GLY A 76 4.68 -12.05 -3.88
CA GLY A 76 4.85 -12.01 -5.34
C GLY A 76 3.57 -11.87 -6.16
N GLY A 77 2.41 -11.78 -5.50
CA GLY A 77 1.09 -11.69 -6.13
C GLY A 77 0.64 -10.26 -6.46
N GLU A 78 -0.55 -10.16 -7.06
CA GLU A 78 -1.25 -8.88 -7.22
C GLU A 78 -1.82 -8.39 -5.88
N VAL A 79 -2.12 -7.10 -5.78
CA VAL A 79 -2.69 -6.49 -4.57
C VAL A 79 -3.94 -5.69 -4.89
N LEU A 80 -4.77 -5.43 -3.87
CA LEU A 80 -5.88 -4.47 -3.93
C LEU A 80 -5.45 -3.07 -3.45
N ALA A 81 -4.40 -3.01 -2.64
CA ALA A 81 -3.74 -1.78 -2.19
C ALA A 81 -2.32 -2.10 -1.71
N ALA A 82 -1.41 -1.14 -1.77
CA ALA A 82 -0.06 -1.22 -1.21
C ALA A 82 0.41 0.17 -0.79
N GLY A 83 1.22 0.24 0.26
CA GLY A 83 1.77 1.51 0.73
C GLY A 83 2.45 1.39 2.08
N GLU A 84 2.44 2.49 2.84
CA GLU A 84 2.96 2.55 4.21
C GLU A 84 1.85 2.89 5.20
N MET A 85 1.90 2.31 6.41
CA MET A 85 0.90 2.54 7.46
C MET A 85 1.53 2.56 8.85
N GLY A 86 1.24 3.61 9.62
CA GLY A 86 1.60 3.74 11.02
C GLY A 86 0.38 3.60 11.94
N PHE A 87 0.58 3.03 13.13
CA PHE A 87 -0.48 2.81 14.10
C PHE A 87 -0.18 3.52 15.41
N ASP A 88 -1.23 4.02 16.05
CA ASP A 88 -1.22 4.48 17.44
C ASP A 88 -2.25 3.68 18.25
N ARG A 89 -2.13 3.77 19.58
CA ARG A 89 -3.12 3.22 20.50
C ARG A 89 -3.78 4.34 21.30
N ALA A 90 -5.09 4.50 21.12
CA ALA A 90 -5.90 5.48 21.85
C ALA A 90 -7.04 4.76 22.57
N PHE A 91 -7.21 5.03 23.87
CA PHE A 91 -8.28 4.45 24.70
C PHE A 91 -8.41 2.91 24.58
N GLY A 92 -7.28 2.22 24.44
CA GLY A 92 -7.22 0.76 24.32
C GLY A 92 -7.52 0.21 22.91
N ARG A 93 -7.87 1.05 21.94
CA ARG A 93 -8.12 0.69 20.55
C ARG A 93 -6.95 1.09 19.65
N TRP A 94 -6.73 0.30 18.60
CA TRP A 94 -5.78 0.65 17.55
C TRP A 94 -6.40 1.68 16.60
N THR A 95 -5.61 2.67 16.22
CA THR A 95 -5.97 3.68 15.23
C THR A 95 -4.83 3.83 14.23
N VAL A 96 -5.17 4.09 12.97
CA VAL A 96 -4.19 4.41 11.93
C VAL A 96 -3.78 5.87 12.08
N ARG A 97 -2.53 6.10 12.49
CA ARG A 97 -1.91 7.44 12.60
C ARG A 97 -1.61 8.02 11.21
N GLU A 98 -1.11 7.18 10.33
CA GLU A 98 -0.60 7.56 9.01
C GLU A 98 -0.86 6.42 8.04
N VAL A 99 -1.29 6.74 6.82
CA VAL A 99 -1.47 5.76 5.75
C VAL A 99 -1.30 6.41 4.40
N THR A 100 -0.43 5.84 3.58
CA THR A 100 -0.13 6.32 2.22
C THR A 100 -0.36 5.20 1.22
N ASN A 101 -0.57 5.53 -0.05
CA ASN A 101 -0.57 4.55 -1.16
C ASN A 101 0.82 4.47 -1.84
N GLN A 102 1.88 4.87 -1.14
CA GLN A 102 3.22 4.97 -1.70
C GLN A 102 3.84 3.58 -1.91
N SER A 103 3.65 3.03 -3.10
CA SER A 103 4.32 1.82 -3.56
C SER A 103 4.76 2.00 -5.00
N THR A 104 6.06 2.13 -5.25
CA THR A 104 6.61 2.25 -6.61
C THR A 104 6.60 0.94 -7.38
N GLY A 105 6.45 -0.19 -6.68
CA GLY A 105 6.35 -1.53 -7.29
C GLY A 105 4.93 -1.89 -7.76
N TYR A 106 3.89 -1.29 -7.18
CA TYR A 106 2.48 -1.57 -7.54
C TYR A 106 1.72 -0.36 -8.05
N CYS A 107 2.16 0.85 -7.69
CA CYS A 107 1.60 2.14 -8.11
C CYS A 107 0.07 2.22 -8.01
N PRO A 108 -0.54 1.90 -6.85
CA PRO A 108 -2.00 1.84 -6.73
C PRO A 108 -2.66 3.20 -6.89
N ASP A 109 -3.84 3.21 -7.52
CA ASP A 109 -4.66 4.43 -7.66
C ASP A 109 -5.31 4.84 -6.33
N LEU A 110 -5.78 6.09 -6.23
CA LEU A 110 -6.43 6.60 -5.00
C LEU A 110 -7.67 5.79 -4.62
N GLY A 111 -8.37 5.22 -5.61
CA GLY A 111 -9.50 4.32 -5.36
C GLY A 111 -9.14 3.03 -4.61
N SER A 112 -7.85 2.68 -4.49
CA SER A 112 -7.38 1.57 -3.65
C SER A 112 -7.69 1.77 -2.16
N TRP A 113 -7.92 3.01 -1.72
CA TRP A 113 -8.34 3.32 -0.35
C TRP A 113 -9.54 2.48 0.10
N HIS A 114 -10.51 2.22 -0.77
CA HIS A 114 -11.67 1.42 -0.41
C HIS A 114 -11.32 -0.02 0.03
N ALA A 115 -10.24 -0.60 -0.50
CA ALA A 115 -9.76 -1.90 -0.04
C ALA A 115 -9.08 -1.79 1.33
N VAL A 116 -8.32 -0.71 1.57
CA VAL A 116 -7.69 -0.41 2.85
C VAL A 116 -8.73 -0.23 3.95
N ALA A 117 -9.73 0.64 3.72
CA ALA A 117 -10.81 0.90 4.66
C ALA A 117 -11.54 -0.39 5.05
N ARG A 118 -11.97 -1.20 4.06
CA ARG A 118 -12.65 -2.48 4.35
C ARG A 118 -11.79 -3.46 5.15
N ALA A 119 -10.49 -3.52 4.88
CA ALA A 119 -9.59 -4.38 5.64
C ALA A 119 -9.45 -3.90 7.09
N LEU A 120 -9.32 -2.60 7.31
CA LEU A 120 -9.24 -1.99 8.64
C LEU A 120 -10.57 -2.09 9.42
N ASP A 121 -11.70 -1.89 8.76
CA ASP A 121 -13.05 -2.10 9.31
C ASP A 121 -13.20 -3.54 9.80
N GLY A 122 -12.77 -4.52 9.00
CA GLY A 122 -12.78 -5.93 9.38
C GLY A 122 -11.89 -6.27 10.58
N LEU A 123 -10.86 -5.45 10.82
CA LEU A 123 -9.97 -5.55 11.99
C LEU A 123 -10.45 -4.68 13.17
N GLY A 124 -11.52 -3.90 13.03
CA GLY A 124 -11.98 -2.96 14.05
C GLY A 124 -10.97 -1.86 14.37
N VAL A 125 -10.12 -1.49 13.42
CA VAL A 125 -9.09 -0.45 13.56
C VAL A 125 -9.64 0.87 13.06
N GLU A 126 -9.59 1.91 13.89
CA GLU A 126 -10.04 3.25 13.49
C GLU A 126 -9.10 3.83 12.43
N HIS A 127 -9.66 4.62 11.50
CA HIS A 127 -8.89 5.13 10.38
C HIS A 127 -9.38 6.52 9.92
N PRO A 128 -8.52 7.33 9.28
CA PRO A 128 -8.83 8.72 8.91
C PRO A 128 -9.89 8.88 7.80
N GLY A 129 -10.31 7.81 7.14
CA GLY A 129 -11.35 7.86 6.10
C GLY A 129 -10.82 8.16 4.69
N GLY A 130 -9.52 8.40 4.55
CA GLY A 130 -8.77 8.53 3.30
C GLY A 130 -7.28 8.27 3.54
N PHE A 131 -6.45 8.33 2.49
CA PHE A 131 -5.00 8.35 2.69
C PHE A 131 -4.58 9.65 3.38
N THR A 132 -3.71 9.59 4.39
CA THR A 132 -3.15 10.80 5.02
C THR A 132 -2.16 11.49 4.09
N HIS A 133 -1.54 10.73 3.18
CA HIS A 133 -0.76 11.27 2.07
C HIS A 133 -1.06 10.48 0.79
N GLU A 134 -1.53 11.19 -0.22
CA GLU A 134 -1.91 10.65 -1.52
C GLU A 134 -0.77 10.79 -2.54
N VAL A 135 -0.45 9.70 -3.22
CA VAL A 135 0.55 9.64 -4.28
C VAL A 135 -0.14 9.24 -5.58
N VAL A 136 -0.14 10.13 -6.57
CA VAL A 136 -0.80 9.89 -7.84
C VAL A 136 0.24 9.43 -8.87
N PHE A 137 0.25 8.12 -9.16
CA PHE A 137 1.15 7.52 -10.14
C PHE A 137 0.56 7.55 -11.55
N ARG A 138 1.37 7.90 -12.55
CA ARG A 138 1.04 7.83 -13.97
C ARG A 138 2.20 7.30 -14.78
N ARG A 139 1.90 6.50 -15.80
CA ARG A 139 2.88 6.08 -16.79
C ARG A 139 2.89 7.11 -17.90
N CYS A 140 4.06 7.69 -18.20
CA CYS A 140 4.16 8.59 -19.33
C CYS A 140 4.02 7.81 -20.63
N GLU A 141 3.14 8.24 -21.54
CA GLU A 141 2.94 7.57 -22.83
C GLU A 141 4.09 7.81 -23.81
N ARG A 142 4.94 8.81 -23.55
CA ARG A 142 6.10 9.14 -24.38
C ARG A 142 7.38 8.43 -23.97
N CYS A 143 7.75 8.50 -22.69
CA CYS A 143 9.02 7.91 -22.21
C CYS A 143 8.82 6.63 -21.39
N HIS A 144 7.57 6.21 -21.17
CA HIS A 144 7.18 4.98 -20.46
C HIS A 144 7.55 4.90 -18.98
N GLU A 145 8.20 5.93 -18.43
CA GLU A 145 8.52 6.05 -17.01
C GLU A 145 7.28 6.23 -16.14
N CYS A 146 7.32 5.68 -14.93
CA CYS A 146 6.32 5.93 -13.90
C CYS A 146 6.64 7.23 -13.17
N SER A 147 5.82 8.25 -13.38
CA SER A 147 5.92 9.57 -12.77
C SER A 147 4.91 9.73 -11.64
N VAL A 148 5.26 10.53 -10.64
CA VAL A 148 4.33 11.01 -9.61
C VAL A 148 3.84 12.40 -10.01
N VAL A 149 2.53 12.58 -10.04
CA VAL A 149 1.87 13.89 -10.24
C VAL A 149 2.05 14.69 -8.96
N ARG A 150 2.54 15.93 -9.07
CA ARG A 150 2.77 16.84 -7.94
C ARG A 150 1.77 17.97 -8.00
N GLU A 151 1.09 18.24 -6.90
CA GLU A 151 0.18 19.40 -6.77
C GLU A 151 -0.92 19.45 -7.85
N GLY A 152 -1.30 18.30 -8.40
CA GLY A 152 -2.30 18.19 -9.47
C GLY A 152 -1.76 18.53 -10.87
N ASP A 153 -0.46 18.76 -11.03
CA ASP A 153 0.17 19.04 -12.32
C ASP A 153 0.55 17.73 -13.04
N PHE A 154 -0.20 17.42 -14.11
CA PHE A 154 -0.06 16.19 -14.89
C PHE A 154 1.06 16.30 -15.92
N VAL A 155 2.29 16.50 -15.44
CA VAL A 155 3.50 16.59 -16.27
C VAL A 155 4.53 15.55 -15.83
N CYS A 156 5.10 14.84 -16.81
CA CYS A 156 6.12 13.84 -16.57
C CYS A 156 7.42 14.49 -16.08
N VAL A 157 7.88 14.14 -14.88
CA VAL A 157 9.13 14.70 -14.32
C VAL A 157 10.38 14.29 -15.08
N PHE A 158 10.31 13.24 -15.91
CA PHE A 158 11.46 12.71 -16.66
C PHE A 158 11.64 13.35 -18.04
N CYS A 159 10.54 13.70 -18.72
CA CYS A 159 10.60 14.20 -20.10
C CYS A 159 9.75 15.45 -20.39
N GLY A 160 9.04 15.97 -19.38
CA GLY A 160 8.22 17.19 -19.48
C GLY A 160 6.97 17.07 -20.34
N SER A 161 6.57 15.85 -20.74
CA SER A 161 5.35 15.64 -21.53
C SER A 161 4.12 15.45 -20.64
N ASP A 162 2.94 15.74 -21.16
CA ASP A 162 1.68 15.57 -20.45
C ASP A 162 1.48 14.11 -20.00
N LEU A 163 0.90 13.96 -18.81
CA LEU A 163 0.52 12.67 -18.23
C LEU A 163 -0.99 12.45 -18.37
N PRO A 164 -1.45 11.21 -18.54
CA PRO A 164 -2.87 10.90 -18.57
C PRO A 164 -3.58 11.29 -17.26
N SER A 165 -4.79 11.84 -17.38
CA SER A 165 -5.63 12.18 -16.23
C SER A 165 -6.12 10.93 -15.49
N ALA A 166 -6.44 9.86 -16.22
CA ALA A 166 -6.79 8.56 -15.68
C ALA A 166 -5.55 7.72 -15.35
N TRP A 167 -5.66 6.86 -14.34
CA TRP A 167 -4.61 5.90 -14.00
C TRP A 167 -4.35 4.91 -15.14
N ASN A 168 -3.09 4.68 -15.50
CA ASN A 168 -2.66 3.92 -16.68
C ASN A 168 -1.40 3.04 -16.46
N ILE A 169 -1.14 2.57 -15.23
CA ILE A 169 0.10 1.83 -14.94
C ILE A 169 0.06 0.37 -15.44
N ALA A 170 -1.06 -0.33 -15.28
CA ALA A 170 -1.20 -1.73 -15.69
C ALA A 170 -1.63 -1.92 -17.16
N SER A 171 -1.53 -0.85 -17.95
CA SER A 171 -1.76 -0.85 -19.40
C SER A 171 -0.46 -0.94 -20.19
#